data_AF-A0A2J8RL87-F1
#
_entry.id   AF-A0A2J8RL87-F1
#
_cell.length_a   1.000
_cell.length_b   1.000
_cell.length_c   1.000
_cell.angle_alpha   90.00
_cell.angle_beta   90.00
_cell.angle_gamma   90.00
#
_symmetry.space_group_name_H-M   'P 1'
#
loop_
_entity.id
_entity.type
_entity.pdbx_description
1 polymer ?
#
loop_
_entity_poly.entity_id
_entity_poly.type
_entity_poly.pdbx_seq_one_letter_code
_entity_poly.pdbx_strand_id
1 'polypeptide(L)'
;MDLNSASTVVLQVLTQATSQDTAVLKPAEEQLKQWETQPGFYSVLLNIFTNHTLDINVRWLAVLYFKHGIDRYWRRVAPHALSEEEKTTLRAGLITNFNEPINQIATQIAVLIAKVARLDCPRQWPELIPTLIESVKVQDDLRQHRALL
;
A
#
# COMPACT_ATOMS: atom_id res chain seq x y z
N MET A 1 -12.17 -12.99 -12.30
CA MET A 1 -11.65 -11.70 -12.77
C MET A 1 -10.15 -11.76 -12.53
N ASP A 2 -9.35 -11.78 -13.59
CA ASP A 2 -7.90 -11.97 -13.46
C ASP A 2 -7.28 -10.76 -12.75
N LEU A 3 -6.30 -10.98 -11.86
CA LEU A 3 -5.66 -9.92 -11.07
C LEU A 3 -5.12 -8.77 -11.94
N ASN A 4 -4.68 -9.08 -13.16
CA ASN A 4 -4.22 -8.11 -14.17
C ASN A 4 -5.35 -7.22 -14.70
N SER A 5 -6.54 -7.78 -14.89
CA SER A 5 -7.72 -7.02 -15.30
C SER A 5 -8.21 -6.07 -14.20
N ALA A 6 -8.25 -6.55 -12.95
CA ALA A 6 -8.61 -5.73 -11.80
C ALA A 6 -7.60 -4.60 -11.58
N SER A 7 -6.30 -4.89 -11.71
CA SER A 7 -5.24 -3.88 -11.59
C SER A 7 -5.37 -2.76 -12.62
N THR A 8 -5.69 -3.10 -13.86
CA THR A 8 -5.89 -2.12 -14.94
C THR A 8 -7.07 -1.20 -14.64
N VAL A 9 -8.20 -1.76 -14.17
CA VAL A 9 -9.41 -1.00 -13.85
C VAL A 9 -9.17 -0.06 -12.66
N VAL A 10 -8.56 -0.54 -11.57
CA VAL A 10 -8.26 0.31 -10.40
C VAL A 10 -7.26 1.40 -10.77
N LEU A 11 -6.24 1.10 -11.58
CA LEU A 11 -5.28 2.08 -12.06
C LEU A 11 -5.95 3.19 -12.87
N GLN A 12 -6.86 2.83 -13.77
CA GLN A 12 -7.61 3.79 -14.57
C GLN A 12 -8.44 4.72 -13.67
N VAL A 13 -9.15 4.18 -12.69
CA VAL A 13 -9.98 4.98 -11.77
C VAL A 13 -9.12 5.86 -10.86
N LEU A 14 -7.98 5.37 -10.34
CA LEU A 14 -7.04 6.22 -9.60
C LEU A 14 -6.50 7.36 -10.45
N THR A 15 -6.23 7.11 -11.74
CA THR A 15 -5.80 8.16 -12.68
C THR A 15 -6.89 9.20 -12.93
N GLN A 16 -8.16 8.78 -12.96
CA GLN A 16 -9.29 9.71 -13.03
C GLN A 16 -9.44 10.53 -11.74
N ALA A 17 -9.20 9.92 -10.59
CA ALA A 17 -9.27 10.57 -9.28
C ALA A 17 -8.13 11.59 -9.04
N THR A 18 -7.07 11.59 -9.86
CA THR A 18 -6.03 12.65 -9.84
C THR A 18 -6.33 13.79 -10.82
N SER A 19 -7.42 13.73 -11.58
CA SER A 19 -7.82 14.77 -12.53
C SER A 19 -8.22 16.07 -11.82
N GLN A 20 -7.95 17.21 -12.47
CA GLN A 20 -8.46 18.52 -12.03
C GLN A 20 -9.93 18.74 -12.42
N ASP A 21 -10.46 17.93 -13.34
CA ASP A 21 -11.88 17.98 -13.73
C ASP A 21 -12.75 17.29 -12.68
N THR A 22 -13.56 18.09 -11.98
CA THR A 22 -14.47 17.61 -10.94
C THR A 22 -15.50 16.60 -11.46
N ALA A 23 -15.89 16.69 -12.74
CA ALA A 23 -16.85 15.77 -13.34
C ALA A 23 -16.26 14.36 -13.53
N VAL A 24 -14.93 14.25 -13.60
CA VAL A 24 -14.19 12.98 -13.70
C VAL A 24 -13.75 12.50 -12.32
N LEU A 25 -13.27 13.41 -11.46
CA LEU A 25 -12.75 13.09 -10.14
C LEU A 25 -13.84 12.51 -9.22
N LYS A 26 -15.02 13.13 -9.13
CA LYS A 26 -16.05 12.73 -8.16
C LYS A 26 -16.54 11.28 -8.37
N PRO A 27 -16.92 10.85 -9.58
CA PRO A 27 -17.31 9.46 -9.81
C PRO A 27 -16.17 8.49 -9.51
N ALA A 28 -14.91 8.87 -9.78
CA ALA A 28 -13.75 8.03 -9.51
C ALA A 28 -13.53 7.83 -8.00
N GLU A 29 -13.62 8.88 -7.20
CA GLU A 29 -13.53 8.79 -5.73
C GLU A 29 -14.66 7.93 -5.14
N GLU A 30 -15.89 8.10 -5.64
CA GLU A 30 -17.03 7.28 -5.24
C GLU A 30 -16.81 5.80 -5.57
N GLN A 31 -16.28 5.51 -6.75
CA GLN A 31 -15.97 4.15 -7.17
C GLN A 31 -14.86 3.51 -6.31
N LEU A 32 -13.80 4.26 -5.99
CA LEU A 32 -12.73 3.79 -5.10
C LEU A 32 -13.26 3.48 -3.70
N LYS A 33 -14.17 4.33 -3.19
CA LYS A 33 -14.83 4.11 -1.89
C LYS A 33 -15.65 2.82 -1.86
N GLN A 34 -16.32 2.48 -2.97
CA GLN A 34 -17.06 1.21 -3.07
C GLN A 34 -16.15 -0.01 -3.08
N TRP A 35 -14.92 0.13 -3.56
CA TRP A 35 -13.94 -0.96 -3.60
C TRP A 35 -13.14 -1.15 -2.31
N GLU A 36 -13.20 -0.22 -1.36
CA GLU A 36 -12.49 -0.33 -0.06
C GLU A 36 -12.80 -1.61 0.72
N THR A 37 -13.93 -2.26 0.45
CA THR A 37 -14.36 -3.51 1.12
C THR A 37 -14.29 -4.75 0.21
N GLN A 38 -13.81 -4.61 -1.03
CA GLN A 38 -13.69 -5.72 -1.97
C GLN A 38 -12.37 -6.48 -1.74
N PRO A 39 -12.40 -7.82 -1.64
CA PRO A 39 -11.18 -8.62 -1.48
C PRO A 39 -10.16 -8.34 -2.59
N GLY A 40 -8.90 -8.16 -2.21
CA GLY A 40 -7.80 -7.95 -3.16
C GLY A 40 -7.60 -6.49 -3.60
N PHE A 41 -8.51 -5.57 -3.26
CA PHE A 41 -8.35 -4.15 -3.58
C PHE A 41 -7.04 -3.59 -3.05
N TYR A 42 -6.68 -3.88 -1.80
CA TYR A 42 -5.43 -3.41 -1.19
C TYR A 42 -4.20 -4.07 -1.81
N SER A 43 -4.30 -5.31 -2.28
CA SER A 43 -3.21 -5.96 -3.01
C SER A 43 -2.94 -5.26 -4.34
N VAL A 44 -4.00 -4.81 -5.02
CA VAL A 44 -3.87 -3.98 -6.22
C VAL A 44 -3.24 -2.62 -5.90
N LEU A 45 -3.68 -1.94 -4.83
CA LEU A 45 -3.07 -0.68 -4.41
C LEU A 45 -1.57 -0.82 -4.12
N LEU A 46 -1.19 -1.87 -3.41
CA LEU A 46 0.21 -2.22 -3.13
C LEU A 46 1.03 -2.37 -4.42
N ASN A 47 0.52 -3.11 -5.41
CA ASN A 47 1.18 -3.26 -6.70
C ASN A 47 1.32 -1.93 -7.45
N ILE A 48 0.30 -1.06 -7.35
CA ILE A 48 0.30 0.25 -8.00
C ILE A 48 1.36 1.16 -7.36
N PHE A 49 1.34 1.34 -6.04
CA PHE A 49 2.28 2.28 -5.43
C PHE A 49 3.72 1.76 -5.39
N THR A 50 3.95 0.46 -5.50
CA THR A 50 5.31 -0.10 -5.64
C THR A 50 5.82 -0.14 -7.08
N ASN A 51 4.97 0.14 -8.08
CA ASN A 51 5.38 0.23 -9.47
C ASN A 51 5.94 1.62 -9.80
N HIS A 52 7.25 1.73 -9.88
CA HIS A 52 7.97 2.99 -10.12
C HIS A 52 7.77 3.57 -11.53
N THR A 53 7.17 2.82 -12.46
CA THR A 53 6.88 3.31 -13.83
C THR A 53 5.61 4.15 -13.91
N LEU A 54 4.77 4.13 -12.86
CA LEU A 54 3.52 4.85 -12.82
C LEU A 54 3.68 6.30 -12.34
N ASP A 55 2.73 7.15 -12.71
CA ASP A 55 2.70 8.55 -12.30
C ASP A 55 2.73 8.70 -10.77
N ILE A 56 3.49 9.67 -10.30
CA ILE A 56 3.74 9.90 -8.88
C ILE A 56 2.45 10.22 -8.12
N ASN A 57 1.49 10.93 -8.73
CA ASN A 57 0.24 11.32 -8.08
C ASN A 57 -0.70 10.12 -7.94
N VAL A 58 -0.71 9.24 -8.93
CA VAL A 58 -1.48 7.99 -8.89
C VAL A 58 -0.94 7.08 -7.79
N ARG A 59 0.39 6.91 -7.72
CA ARG A 59 1.05 6.13 -6.67
C ARG A 59 0.79 6.75 -5.30
N TRP A 60 0.91 8.06 -5.19
CA TRP A 60 0.61 8.80 -3.95
C TRP A 60 -0.82 8.56 -3.46
N LEU A 61 -1.80 8.71 -4.35
CA LEU A 61 -3.21 8.47 -4.01
C LEU A 61 -3.43 7.01 -3.57
N ALA A 62 -2.83 6.04 -4.26
CA ALA A 62 -2.92 4.63 -3.90
C ALA A 62 -2.38 4.34 -2.48
N VAL A 63 -1.25 4.95 -2.11
CA VAL A 63 -0.70 4.83 -0.74
C VAL A 63 -1.66 5.43 0.30
N LEU A 64 -2.29 6.57 0.00
CA LEU A 64 -3.24 7.21 0.91
C LEU A 64 -4.49 6.35 1.13
N TYR A 65 -5.06 5.77 0.07
CA TYR A 65 -6.17 4.81 0.21
C TYR A 65 -5.76 3.58 1.03
N PHE A 66 -4.55 3.06 0.81
CA PHE A 66 -4.03 1.93 1.59
C PHE A 66 -3.93 2.30 3.08
N LYS A 67 -3.41 3.49 3.39
CA LYS A 67 -3.32 4.00 4.77
C LYS A 67 -4.70 4.07 5.44
N HIS A 68 -5.69 4.62 4.74
CA HIS A 68 -7.07 4.65 5.25
C HIS A 68 -7.63 3.25 5.47
N GLY A 69 -7.29 2.32 4.57
CA GLY A 69 -7.66 0.91 4.70
C GLY A 69 -7.11 0.24 5.96
N ILE A 70 -5.83 0.49 6.29
CA ILE A 70 -5.25 -0.01 7.56
C ILE A 70 -6.04 0.54 8.76
N ASP A 71 -6.33 1.84 8.75
CA ASP A 71 -7.00 2.49 9.87
C ASP A 71 -8.42 1.98 10.10
N ARG A 72 -9.12 1.62 9.01
CA ARG A 72 -10.53 1.16 9.02
C ARG A 72 -10.69 -0.34 9.16
N TYR A 73 -9.93 -1.15 8.40
CA TYR A 73 -10.25 -2.56 8.13
C TYR A 73 -9.19 -3.56 8.65
N TRP A 74 -8.07 -3.10 9.22
CA TRP A 74 -7.02 -4.02 9.67
C TRP A 74 -7.37 -4.80 10.95
N ARG A 75 -8.12 -4.18 11.87
CA ARG A 75 -8.50 -4.82 13.13
C ARG A 75 -9.54 -5.89 12.88
N ARG A 76 -9.40 -7.06 13.52
CA ARG A 76 -10.34 -8.19 13.37
C ARG A 76 -11.79 -7.87 13.71
N VAL A 77 -12.01 -6.91 14.61
CA VAL A 77 -13.35 -6.45 15.02
C VAL A 77 -13.95 -5.38 14.11
N ALA A 78 -13.21 -4.92 13.10
CA ALA A 78 -13.71 -3.91 12.18
C ALA A 78 -14.82 -4.49 11.29
N PRO A 79 -15.87 -3.71 10.98
CA PRO A 79 -16.77 -4.06 9.89
C PRO A 79 -15.98 -4.23 8.60
N HIS A 80 -16.22 -5.32 7.87
CA HIS A 80 -15.47 -5.66 6.65
C HIS A 80 -13.95 -5.79 6.86
N ALA A 81 -13.55 -6.33 8.01
CA ALA A 81 -12.14 -6.58 8.31
C ALA A 81 -11.47 -7.42 7.21
N LEU A 82 -10.22 -7.07 6.88
CA LEU A 82 -9.40 -7.85 5.96
C LEU A 82 -9.18 -9.27 6.51
N SER A 83 -9.15 -10.25 5.61
CA SER A 83 -8.83 -11.62 5.97
C SER A 83 -7.36 -11.72 6.41
N GLU A 84 -7.04 -12.70 7.25
CA GLU A 84 -5.65 -12.92 7.67
C GLU A 84 -4.75 -13.37 6.51
N GLU A 85 -5.32 -14.04 5.50
CA GLU A 85 -4.64 -14.39 4.25
C GLU A 85 -4.22 -13.13 3.47
N GLU A 86 -5.15 -12.19 3.30
CA GLU A 86 -4.87 -10.92 2.62
C GLU A 86 -3.84 -10.10 3.41
N LYS A 87 -4.00 -9.97 4.73
CA LYS A 87 -3.00 -9.29 5.59
C LYS A 87 -1.62 -9.90 5.49
N THR A 88 -1.51 -11.22 5.40
CA THR A 88 -0.21 -11.91 5.24
C THR A 88 0.46 -11.52 3.94
N THR A 89 -0.30 -11.50 2.83
CA THR A 89 0.20 -11.06 1.52
C THR A 89 0.62 -9.59 1.54
N LEU A 90 -0.21 -8.72 2.11
CA LEU A 90 0.08 -7.29 2.22
C LEU A 90 1.34 -7.00 3.04
N ARG A 91 1.50 -7.70 4.16
CA ARG A 91 2.69 -7.59 5.01
C ARG A 91 3.95 -8.01 4.27
N ALA A 92 3.93 -9.17 3.61
CA ALA A 92 5.07 -9.60 2.81
C ALA A 92 5.45 -8.54 1.76
N GLY A 93 4.46 -8.01 1.03
CA GLY A 93 4.69 -6.99 0.01
C GLY A 93 5.24 -5.67 0.56
N LEU A 94 4.78 -5.21 1.72
CA LEU A 94 5.26 -3.97 2.36
C LEU A 94 6.76 -4.00 2.69
N ILE A 95 7.33 -5.17 2.98
CA ILE A 95 8.76 -5.33 3.29
C ILE A 95 9.58 -5.95 2.15
N THR A 96 8.99 -6.12 0.97
CA THR A 96 9.70 -6.70 -0.18
C THR A 96 10.57 -5.67 -0.89
N ASN A 97 10.23 -4.38 -0.83
CA ASN A 97 10.85 -3.37 -1.67
C ASN A 97 11.29 -2.10 -0.94
N PHE A 98 12.60 -2.02 -0.66
CA PHE A 98 13.24 -0.87 0.01
C PHE A 98 14.02 0.02 -0.97
N ASN A 99 13.59 0.15 -2.22
CA ASN A 99 14.29 0.94 -3.25
C ASN A 99 13.47 2.11 -3.79
N GLU A 100 12.46 2.57 -3.05
CA GLU A 100 11.59 3.68 -3.47
C GLU A 100 12.43 4.94 -3.77
N PRO A 101 12.44 5.43 -5.02
CA PRO A 101 13.21 6.63 -5.37
C PRO A 101 12.58 7.90 -4.80
N ILE A 102 11.25 7.97 -4.68
CA ILE A 102 10.54 9.16 -4.25
C ILE A 102 10.43 9.20 -2.72
N ASN A 103 11.17 10.11 -2.08
CA ASN A 103 11.19 10.24 -0.63
C ASN A 103 9.79 10.38 0.00
N GLN A 104 8.90 11.13 -0.63
CA GLN A 104 7.54 11.34 -0.14
C GLN A 104 6.75 10.03 -0.06
N ILE A 105 6.83 9.19 -1.09
CA ILE A 105 6.19 7.86 -1.14
C ILE A 105 6.86 6.94 -0.11
N ALA A 106 8.19 6.95 -0.03
CA ALA A 106 8.94 6.15 0.92
C ALA A 106 8.52 6.41 2.37
N THR A 107 8.39 7.69 2.75
CA THR A 107 7.90 8.08 4.07
C THR A 107 6.50 7.54 4.34
N GLN A 108 5.60 7.55 3.35
CA GLN A 108 4.27 6.98 3.55
C GLN A 108 4.32 5.45 3.67
N ILE A 109 5.14 4.75 2.89
CA ILE A 109 5.34 3.29 3.04
C ILE A 109 5.86 2.97 4.46
N ALA A 110 6.84 3.71 4.97
CA ALA A 110 7.33 3.56 6.34
C ALA A 110 6.20 3.77 7.38
N VAL A 111 5.33 4.77 7.17
CA VAL A 111 4.13 4.97 8.00
C VAL A 111 3.15 3.79 7.92
N LEU A 112 2.94 3.19 6.74
CA LEU A 112 2.12 1.98 6.59
C LEU A 112 2.72 0.83 7.41
N ILE A 113 4.02 0.57 7.23
CA ILE A 113 4.76 -0.48 7.96
C ILE A 113 4.62 -0.26 9.47
N ALA A 114 4.90 0.95 9.96
CA ALA A 114 4.80 1.27 11.39
C ALA A 114 3.38 1.07 11.95
N LYS A 115 2.35 1.46 11.19
CA LYS A 115 0.94 1.26 11.58
C LYS A 115 0.59 -0.22 11.71
N VAL A 116 0.98 -1.03 10.73
CA VAL A 116 0.71 -2.48 10.74
C VAL A 116 1.54 -3.16 11.85
N ALA A 117 2.81 -2.81 11.99
CA ALA A 117 3.71 -3.33 13.02
C ALA A 117 3.16 -3.13 14.43
N ARG A 118 2.56 -1.97 14.70
CA ARG A 118 1.91 -1.67 15.99
C ARG A 118 0.78 -2.65 16.34
N LEU A 119 0.12 -3.21 15.34
CA LEU A 119 -1.01 -4.14 15.52
C LEU A 119 -0.55 -5.60 15.53
N ASP A 120 0.46 -5.93 14.70
CA ASP A 120 0.74 -7.31 14.33
C ASP A 120 2.09 -7.83 14.85
N CYS A 121 3.04 -6.96 15.22
CA CYS A 121 4.34 -7.41 15.72
C CYS A 121 4.32 -7.75 17.23
N PRO A 122 5.14 -8.72 17.66
CA PRO A 122 5.93 -9.63 16.82
C PRO A 122 5.14 -10.87 16.37
N ARG A 123 3.93 -11.11 16.92
CA ARG A 123 3.26 -12.42 16.84
C ARG A 123 2.78 -12.79 15.45
N GLN A 124 2.15 -11.83 14.77
CA GLN A 124 1.58 -12.07 13.45
C GLN A 124 2.60 -11.73 12.36
N TRP A 125 3.51 -10.78 12.61
CA TRP A 125 4.52 -10.34 11.63
C TRP A 125 5.95 -10.41 12.19
N PRO A 126 6.48 -11.61 12.44
CA PRO A 126 7.81 -11.79 13.03
C PRO A 126 8.97 -11.42 12.09
N GLU A 127 8.76 -11.45 10.77
CA GLU A 127 9.79 -11.22 9.74
C GLU A 127 10.22 -9.75 9.64
N LEU A 128 9.38 -8.81 10.09
CA LEU A 128 9.61 -7.38 9.91
C LEU A 128 10.99 -6.92 10.41
N ILE A 129 11.31 -7.20 11.68
CA ILE A 129 12.54 -6.71 12.32
C ILE A 129 13.80 -7.35 11.68
N PRO A 130 13.86 -8.68 11.48
CA PRO A 130 14.95 -9.29 10.71
C PRO A 130 15.16 -8.65 9.33
N THR A 131 14.10 -8.44 8.55
CA THR A 131 14.19 -7.86 7.20
C THR A 131 14.70 -6.41 7.21
N LEU A 132 14.28 -5.60 8.20
CA LEU A 132 14.80 -4.23 8.37
C LEU A 132 16.30 -4.24 8.71
N ILE A 133 16.73 -5.10 9.65
CA ILE A 133 18.14 -5.23 10.04
C ILE A 133 18.99 -5.67 8.84
N GLU A 134 18.52 -6.63 8.06
CA GLU A 134 19.22 -7.08 6.85
C GLU A 134 19.33 -5.95 5.83
N SER A 135 18.26 -5.19 5.62
CA SER A 135 18.25 -4.08 4.65
C SER A 135 19.21 -2.95 5.03
N VAL A 136 19.41 -2.68 6.32
CA VAL A 136 20.41 -1.70 6.81
C VAL A 136 21.86 -2.19 6.61
N LYS A 137 22.10 -3.50 6.57
CA LYS A 137 23.45 -4.07 6.38
C LYS A 137 23.92 -4.07 4.92
N VAL A 138 23.01 -3.92 3.96
CA VAL A 138 23.34 -3.91 2.53
C VAL A 138 24.12 -2.65 2.17
N GLN A 139 25.15 -2.75 1.33
CA GLN A 139 25.92 -1.61 0.79
C GLN A 139 25.15 -0.90 -0.35
N ASP A 140 23.94 -0.45 -0.05
CA ASP A 140 23.09 0.35 -0.94
C ASP A 140 22.49 1.49 -0.12
N ASP A 141 23.00 2.71 -0.34
CA ASP A 141 22.63 3.90 0.43
C ASP A 141 21.13 4.19 0.40
N LEU A 142 20.49 3.98 -0.76
CA LEU A 142 19.06 4.18 -0.88
C LEU A 142 18.34 3.17 -0.01
N ARG A 143 18.67 1.89 -0.15
CA ARG A 143 18.06 0.82 0.62
C ARG A 143 18.22 0.99 2.13
N GLN A 144 19.42 1.35 2.57
CA GLN A 144 19.70 1.65 3.97
C GLN A 144 18.83 2.81 4.45
N HIS A 145 18.80 3.92 3.71
CA HIS A 145 18.02 5.08 4.08
C HIS A 145 16.52 4.74 4.17
N ARG A 146 15.97 3.96 3.23
CA ARG A 146 14.56 3.54 3.24
C ARG A 146 14.22 2.62 4.41
N ALA A 147 15.14 1.74 4.81
CA ALA A 147 14.95 0.86 5.96
C ALA A 147 15.01 1.61 7.31
N LEU A 148 15.61 2.82 7.34
CA LEU A 148 15.77 3.65 8.55
C LEU A 148 14.70 4.72 8.73
N LEU A 149 13.79 4.90 7.76
CA LEU A 149 12.64 5.82 7.87
C LEU A 149 11.64 5.35 8.93
#